data_AF-A0A356A0B8-F1
#
_entry.id   AF-A0A356A0B8-F1
#
_cell.length_a   1.000
_cell.length_b   1.000
_cell.length_c   1.000
_cell.angle_alpha   90.00
_cell.angle_beta   90.00
_cell.angle_gamma   90.00
#
_symmetry.space_group_name_H-M   'P 1'
#
loop_
_entity.id
_entity.type
_entity.pdbx_description
1 polymer ?
#
loop_
_entity_poly.entity_id
_entity_poly.type
_entity_poly.pdbx_seq_one_letter_code
_entity_poly.pdbx_strand_id
1 'polypeptide(L)'
;MRDDFVFPSGSIAYRFTYWLGDNEVIQPFGNAFTGASTLEKLLKNFTGKQPYCLSYIDHTQAHPYAVAFEKEASPTKRSDLLRKKRAIRSVQIPEKGRYVLYSADSDALFCQKNADSATVSGNWTIQTIHGTRVLELMRPDSVAESDLGVQPINAKSVGIGFAEVLTPNASYGHVRRVIPVRILRNNEPITDFRIKFNRVAADAVREALVDAARSKKAEDDSQKETTPYGR
;
A
#
# COMPACT_ATOMS: atom_id res chain seq x y z
N MET A 1 17.32 39.83 6.63
CA MET A 1 17.35 38.46 7.16
C MET A 1 16.03 38.26 7.87
N ARG A 2 15.21 37.30 7.44
CA ARG A 2 14.01 36.91 8.20
C ARG A 2 14.49 36.17 9.44
N ASP A 3 13.89 36.43 10.59
CA ASP A 3 14.17 35.67 11.80
C ASP A 3 13.98 34.19 11.49
N ASP A 4 15.05 33.40 11.66
CA ASP A 4 14.96 31.96 11.52
C ASP A 4 13.98 31.45 12.60
N PHE A 5 12.91 30.77 12.19
CA PHE A 5 12.00 30.15 13.14
C PHE A 5 12.76 29.07 13.93
N VAL A 6 13.04 29.35 15.19
CA VAL A 6 13.68 28.40 16.11
C VAL A 6 12.62 27.81 17.03
N PHE A 7 12.77 26.53 17.35
CA PHE A 7 11.95 25.88 18.37
C PHE A 7 12.13 26.57 19.73
N PRO A 8 11.04 27.03 20.40
CA PRO A 8 11.14 27.66 21.71
C PRO A 8 11.54 26.64 22.78
N SER A 9 12.04 27.14 23.92
CA SER A 9 12.36 26.30 25.08
C SER A 9 11.17 25.43 25.50
N GLY A 10 11.43 24.16 25.83
CA GLY A 10 10.38 23.18 26.12
C GLY A 10 9.78 22.48 24.89
N SER A 11 10.29 22.77 23.68
CA SER A 11 9.95 22.00 22.48
C SER A 11 10.49 20.58 22.54
N ILE A 12 9.64 19.60 22.26
CA ILE A 12 10.02 18.17 22.23
C ILE A 12 9.55 17.58 20.91
N ALA A 13 10.50 16.97 20.20
CA ALA A 13 10.25 16.10 19.07
C ALA A 13 10.44 14.64 19.52
N TYR A 14 9.50 13.77 19.19
CA TYR A 14 9.57 12.36 19.57
C TYR A 14 9.02 11.46 18.46
N ARG A 15 9.46 10.20 18.52
CA ARG A 15 8.90 9.09 17.75
C ARG A 15 8.37 8.08 18.76
N PHE A 16 7.31 7.38 18.41
CA PHE A 16 6.71 6.39 19.30
C PHE A 16 6.65 5.03 18.61
N THR A 17 6.80 4.01 19.44
CA THR A 17 6.44 2.64 19.12
C THR A 17 5.12 2.36 19.82
N TYR A 18 4.17 1.77 19.10
CA TYR A 18 2.86 1.40 19.64
C TYR A 18 2.57 -0.07 19.37
N TRP A 19 1.58 -0.58 20.09
CA TRP A 19 1.04 -1.93 19.96
C TRP A 19 -0.46 -1.83 19.74
N LEU A 20 -1.00 -2.75 18.95
CA LEU A 20 -2.43 -2.87 18.71
C LEU A 20 -2.95 -4.13 19.40
N GLY A 21 -4.15 -4.06 19.97
CA GLY A 21 -4.77 -5.24 20.60
C GLY A 21 -5.21 -6.29 19.57
N ASP A 22 -5.63 -5.83 18.39
CA ASP A 22 -6.10 -6.64 17.27
C ASP A 22 -5.28 -6.37 16.00
N ASN A 23 -5.44 -7.24 15.00
CA ASN A 23 -4.85 -7.03 13.68
C ASN A 23 -5.62 -5.90 12.99
N GLU A 24 -4.92 -4.94 12.41
CA GLU A 24 -5.54 -3.81 11.74
C GLU A 24 -5.16 -3.74 10.26
N VAL A 25 -6.07 -3.20 9.45
CA VAL A 25 -5.85 -3.02 8.00
C VAL A 25 -5.78 -1.53 7.71
N ILE A 26 -4.65 -1.08 7.16
CA ILE A 26 -4.44 0.33 6.83
C ILE A 26 -4.24 0.49 5.33
N GLN A 27 -4.96 1.44 4.74
CA GLN A 27 -4.69 1.93 3.41
C GLN A 27 -3.51 2.90 3.44
N PRO A 28 -2.35 2.57 2.85
CA PRO A 28 -1.17 3.45 2.88
C PRO A 28 -1.37 4.70 2.01
N PHE A 29 -2.14 4.61 0.92
CA PHE A 29 -2.35 5.71 -0.02
C PHE A 29 -3.82 5.79 -0.48
N GLY A 30 -4.44 6.95 -0.34
CA GLY A 30 -5.87 7.18 -0.65
C GLY A 30 -6.25 6.90 -2.12
N ASN A 31 -5.30 7.06 -3.05
CA ASN A 31 -5.55 6.96 -4.49
C ASN A 31 -5.08 5.63 -5.11
N ALA A 32 -4.47 4.74 -4.32
CA ALA A 32 -4.00 3.46 -4.83
C ALA A 32 -5.17 2.51 -5.08
N PHE A 33 -5.33 2.06 -6.32
CA PHE A 33 -6.43 1.18 -6.72
C PHE A 33 -5.95 0.14 -7.73
N THR A 34 -6.54 -1.05 -7.66
CA THR A 34 -6.13 -2.20 -8.48
C THR A 34 -6.98 -2.40 -9.73
N GLY A 35 -8.04 -1.62 -9.95
CA GLY A 35 -9.03 -1.88 -11.00
C GLY A 35 -10.09 -2.92 -10.60
N ALA A 36 -9.85 -3.71 -9.55
CA ALA A 36 -10.73 -4.81 -9.18
C ALA A 36 -11.80 -4.40 -8.14
N SER A 37 -12.98 -5.00 -8.26
CA SER A 37 -14.07 -4.83 -7.28
C SER A 37 -14.10 -5.91 -6.19
N THR A 38 -13.42 -7.04 -6.41
CA THR A 38 -13.32 -8.16 -5.46
C THR A 38 -11.96 -8.85 -5.59
N LEU A 39 -11.52 -9.61 -4.58
CA LEU A 39 -10.25 -10.34 -4.62
C LEU A 39 -10.22 -11.37 -5.76
N GLU A 40 -11.37 -11.94 -6.13
CA GLU A 40 -11.45 -12.86 -7.26
C GLU A 40 -11.12 -12.16 -8.58
N LYS A 41 -11.61 -10.93 -8.76
CA LYS A 41 -11.26 -10.11 -9.93
C LYS A 41 -9.80 -9.66 -9.87
N LEU A 42 -9.26 -9.35 -8.69
CA LEU A 42 -7.84 -9.04 -8.52
C LEU A 42 -6.98 -10.21 -9.01
N LEU A 43 -7.21 -11.40 -8.45
CA LEU A 43 -6.49 -12.62 -8.82
C LEU A 43 -6.58 -12.85 -10.33
N LYS A 44 -7.79 -12.78 -10.91
CA LYS A 44 -8.00 -12.95 -12.34
C LYS A 44 -7.25 -11.92 -13.19
N ASN A 45 -7.30 -10.65 -12.83
CA ASN A 45 -6.69 -9.55 -13.60
C ASN A 45 -5.16 -9.64 -13.59
N PHE A 46 -4.58 -10.07 -12.47
CA PHE A 46 -3.13 -10.13 -12.28
C PHE A 46 -2.58 -11.57 -12.30
N THR A 47 -3.31 -12.51 -12.92
CA THR A 47 -2.80 -13.84 -13.25
C THR A 47 -2.13 -13.80 -14.62
N GLY A 48 -0.89 -14.26 -14.72
CA GLY A 48 -0.19 -14.39 -16.00
C GLY A 48 0.64 -13.16 -16.38
N LYS A 49 0.38 -12.56 -17.55
CA LYS A 49 1.31 -11.61 -18.20
C LYS A 49 1.31 -10.19 -17.63
N GLN A 50 0.27 -9.78 -16.93
CA GLN A 50 0.12 -8.41 -16.43
C GLN A 50 0.26 -8.39 -14.91
N PRO A 51 1.43 -8.02 -14.38
CA PRO A 51 1.64 -7.93 -12.94
C PRO A 51 1.14 -6.59 -12.38
N TYR A 52 1.00 -6.52 -11.06
CA TYR A 52 0.70 -5.31 -10.30
C TYR A 52 1.98 -4.82 -9.60
N CYS A 53 2.37 -3.56 -9.80
CA CYS A 53 3.57 -3.02 -9.15
C CYS A 53 3.29 -2.72 -7.68
N LEU A 54 4.16 -3.23 -6.82
CA LEU A 54 4.09 -2.99 -5.38
C LEU A 54 4.77 -1.67 -5.04
N SER A 55 4.27 -1.01 -3.99
CA SER A 55 4.98 0.11 -3.37
C SER A 55 6.30 -0.38 -2.76
N TYR A 56 7.35 0.40 -2.86
CA TYR A 56 8.64 0.17 -2.23
C TYR A 56 9.10 1.43 -1.49
N ILE A 57 10.10 1.30 -0.60
CA ILE A 57 10.80 2.44 0.00
C ILE A 57 11.93 2.81 -0.95
N ASP A 58 11.92 4.03 -1.47
CA ASP A 58 12.96 4.51 -2.36
C ASP A 58 14.30 4.70 -1.62
N HIS A 59 15.33 4.05 -2.14
CA HIS A 59 16.73 4.16 -1.72
C HIS A 59 17.64 3.68 -2.85
N THR A 60 18.93 4.00 -2.80
CA THR A 60 19.92 3.75 -3.88
C THR A 60 20.05 2.28 -4.32
N GLN A 61 19.60 1.34 -3.49
CA GLN A 61 19.65 -0.11 -3.74
C GLN A 61 18.26 -0.75 -3.76
N ALA A 62 17.21 0.05 -3.94
CA ALA A 62 15.85 -0.46 -3.95
C ALA A 62 15.61 -1.33 -5.19
N HIS A 63 15.00 -2.49 -4.99
CA HIS A 63 14.60 -3.39 -6.06
C HIS A 63 13.07 -3.43 -6.12
N PRO A 64 12.43 -2.55 -6.91
CA PRO A 64 10.97 -2.55 -7.00
C PRO A 64 10.48 -3.86 -7.62
N TYR A 65 9.36 -4.36 -7.09
CA TYR A 65 8.76 -5.61 -7.55
C TYR A 65 7.36 -5.42 -8.13
N ALA A 66 7.05 -6.21 -9.15
CA ALA A 66 5.70 -6.41 -9.65
C ALA A 66 5.22 -7.82 -9.34
N VAL A 67 4.01 -7.95 -8.77
CA VAL A 67 3.42 -9.23 -8.38
C VAL A 67 2.47 -9.75 -9.46
N ALA A 68 2.59 -11.02 -9.82
CA ALA A 68 1.55 -11.75 -10.54
C ALA A 68 1.13 -12.99 -9.75
N PHE A 69 -0.15 -13.31 -9.77
CA PHE A 69 -0.66 -14.51 -9.13
C PHE A 69 -0.48 -15.71 -10.06
N GLU A 70 -0.10 -16.85 -9.47
CA GLU A 70 -0.04 -18.10 -10.22
C GLU A 70 -1.46 -18.61 -10.47
N LYS A 71 -1.70 -19.11 -11.68
CA LYS A 71 -2.95 -19.81 -11.97
C LYS A 71 -2.94 -21.09 -11.16
N GLU A 72 -3.88 -21.23 -10.23
CA GLU A 72 -3.98 -22.49 -9.51
C GLU A 72 -4.28 -23.65 -10.45
N ALA A 73 -3.60 -24.77 -10.22
CA ALA A 73 -4.02 -26.04 -10.78
C ALA A 73 -5.46 -26.27 -10.28
N SER A 74 -6.40 -26.34 -11.23
CA SER A 74 -7.85 -26.42 -10.97
C SER A 74 -8.15 -27.21 -9.70
N PRO A 75 -8.99 -26.71 -8.78
CA PRO A 75 -9.37 -27.48 -7.61
C PRO A 75 -9.89 -28.82 -8.11
N THR A 76 -9.31 -29.90 -7.59
CA THR A 76 -9.76 -31.27 -7.82
C THR A 76 -11.28 -31.25 -7.75
N LYS A 77 -11.95 -31.70 -8.81
CA LYS A 77 -13.40 -31.65 -8.99
C LYS A 77 -14.13 -31.98 -7.68
N ARG A 78 -14.60 -30.96 -6.94
CA ARG A 78 -15.78 -31.08 -6.08
C ARG A 78 -17.03 -30.88 -6.95
N SER A 79 -17.09 -31.60 -8.07
CA SER A 79 -18.39 -31.97 -8.64
C SER A 79 -18.94 -33.06 -7.74
N ASP A 80 -20.01 -32.78 -6.99
CA ASP A 80 -21.20 -33.66 -6.89
C ASP A 80 -22.12 -33.41 -5.69
N LEU A 81 -21.91 -32.38 -4.86
CA LEU A 81 -22.84 -32.11 -3.73
C LEU A 81 -23.65 -30.80 -3.77
N LEU A 82 -23.41 -29.89 -4.73
CA LEU A 82 -24.09 -28.58 -4.75
C LEU A 82 -24.97 -28.31 -5.98
N ARG A 83 -25.37 -29.36 -6.72
CA ARG A 83 -26.31 -29.21 -7.86
C ARG A 83 -27.79 -29.06 -7.43
N LYS A 84 -28.06 -28.78 -6.15
CA LYS A 84 -29.39 -28.47 -5.62
C LYS A 84 -29.34 -27.32 -4.63
N LYS A 85 -29.25 -26.09 -5.14
CA LYS A 85 -29.97 -24.89 -4.66
C LYS A 85 -29.52 -23.69 -5.49
N ARG A 86 -30.48 -23.02 -6.13
CA ARG A 86 -30.28 -21.68 -6.71
C ARG A 86 -29.91 -20.72 -5.58
N ALA A 87 -28.62 -20.46 -5.40
CA ALA A 87 -28.11 -19.40 -4.54
C ALA A 87 -26.72 -19.00 -5.06
N ILE A 88 -26.59 -17.73 -5.44
CA ILE A 88 -25.36 -16.91 -5.55
C ILE A 88 -24.10 -17.70 -5.94
N ARG A 89 -23.68 -17.60 -7.22
CA ARG A 89 -22.34 -18.02 -7.66
C ARG A 89 -21.27 -17.10 -7.04
N SER A 90 -21.05 -17.18 -5.73
CA SER A 90 -19.77 -16.80 -5.15
C SER A 90 -18.80 -17.89 -5.60
N VAL A 91 -17.97 -17.58 -6.60
CA VAL A 91 -16.83 -18.42 -6.94
C VAL A 91 -15.99 -18.52 -5.67
N GLN A 92 -16.04 -19.66 -4.98
CA GLN A 92 -15.17 -19.93 -3.83
C GLN A 92 -13.76 -20.04 -4.40
N ILE A 93 -12.99 -18.96 -4.26
CA ILE A 93 -11.57 -19.01 -4.49
C ILE A 93 -10.88 -19.70 -3.31
N PRO A 94 -9.75 -20.35 -3.58
CA PRO A 94 -8.82 -20.82 -2.56
C PRO A 94 -8.48 -19.71 -1.56
N GLU A 95 -8.46 -20.05 -0.27
CA GLU A 95 -8.03 -19.13 0.79
C GLU A 95 -6.49 -19.00 0.87
N LYS A 96 -5.76 -19.73 0.02
CA LYS A 96 -4.31 -19.68 -0.09
C LYS A 96 -3.88 -20.05 -1.49
N GLY A 97 -2.76 -19.49 -1.94
CA GLY A 97 -2.17 -19.83 -3.23
C GLY A 97 -0.76 -19.27 -3.37
N ARG A 98 -0.26 -19.22 -4.61
CA ARG A 98 1.09 -18.75 -4.94
C ARG A 98 1.10 -17.48 -5.77
N TYR A 99 2.17 -16.73 -5.65
CA TYR A 99 2.47 -15.57 -6.49
C TYR A 99 3.95 -15.58 -6.90
N VAL A 100 4.24 -14.82 -7.95
CA VAL A 100 5.58 -14.57 -8.46
C VAL A 100 5.85 -13.07 -8.44
N LEU A 101 7.03 -12.68 -7.97
CA LEU A 101 7.58 -11.35 -8.07
C LEU A 101 8.53 -11.29 -9.27
N TYR A 102 8.32 -10.27 -10.09
CA TYR A 102 9.22 -9.86 -11.16
C TYR A 102 9.90 -8.57 -10.72
N SER A 103 11.16 -8.37 -11.10
CA SER A 103 11.75 -7.04 -11.01
C SER A 103 10.93 -6.08 -11.86
N ALA A 104 10.57 -4.94 -11.29
CA ALA A 104 9.91 -3.85 -11.98
C ALA A 104 10.95 -2.83 -12.45
N ASP A 105 10.64 -2.14 -13.54
CA ASP A 105 11.40 -0.97 -13.96
C ASP A 105 11.01 0.24 -13.09
N SER A 106 11.96 0.83 -12.37
CA SER A 106 11.76 2.01 -11.52
C SER A 106 11.54 3.28 -12.33
N ASP A 107 12.05 3.33 -13.56
CA ASP A 107 12.06 4.53 -14.41
C ASP A 107 10.84 4.57 -15.34
N ALA A 108 10.10 3.45 -15.43
CA ALA A 108 8.89 3.37 -16.23
C ALA A 108 7.71 4.12 -15.57
N LEU A 109 7.03 4.96 -16.37
CA LEU A 109 5.81 5.67 -15.94
C LEU A 109 4.64 4.73 -15.60
N PHE A 110 4.64 3.52 -16.16
CA PHE A 110 3.63 2.49 -15.91
C PHE A 110 4.32 1.23 -15.41
N CYS A 111 3.57 0.40 -14.70
CA CYS A 111 4.09 -0.87 -14.21
C CYS A 111 4.58 -1.75 -15.37
N GLN A 112 5.89 -1.96 -15.44
CA GLN A 112 6.54 -2.81 -16.43
C GLN A 112 7.42 -3.83 -15.70
N LYS A 113 7.31 -5.09 -16.10
CA LYS A 113 8.18 -6.16 -15.60
C LYS A 113 9.42 -6.27 -16.47
N ASN A 114 10.56 -6.48 -15.83
CA ASN A 114 11.80 -6.83 -16.50
C ASN A 114 11.72 -8.30 -16.94
N ALA A 115 11.61 -8.53 -18.26
CA ALA A 115 11.31 -9.84 -18.84
C ALA A 115 12.37 -10.91 -18.52
N ASP A 116 13.62 -10.50 -18.33
CA ASP A 116 14.78 -11.38 -18.09
C ASP A 116 15.21 -11.43 -16.62
N SER A 117 14.40 -10.89 -15.71
CA SER A 117 14.74 -10.85 -14.28
C SER A 117 14.46 -12.18 -13.57
N ALA A 118 15.34 -12.52 -12.63
CA ALA A 118 15.13 -13.64 -11.72
C ALA A 118 13.80 -13.46 -10.99
N THR A 119 12.96 -14.49 -11.02
CA THR A 119 11.66 -14.48 -10.37
C THR A 119 11.77 -15.07 -8.97
N VAL A 120 11.12 -14.41 -8.01
CA VAL A 120 10.99 -14.93 -6.65
C VAL A 120 9.54 -15.31 -6.43
N SER A 121 9.30 -16.55 -5.97
CA SER A 121 7.93 -16.98 -5.64
C SER A 121 7.62 -16.81 -4.16
N GLY A 122 6.37 -16.52 -3.85
CA GLY A 122 5.84 -16.48 -2.49
C GLY A 122 4.47 -17.11 -2.39
N ASN A 123 3.94 -17.16 -1.17
CA ASN A 123 2.61 -17.67 -0.88
C ASN A 123 1.70 -16.52 -0.46
N TRP A 124 0.42 -16.59 -0.79
CA TRP A 124 -0.57 -15.65 -0.28
C TRP A 124 -1.68 -16.39 0.45
N THR A 125 -2.36 -15.69 1.36
CA THR A 125 -3.52 -16.20 2.09
C THR A 125 -4.62 -15.16 2.16
N ILE A 126 -5.88 -15.59 2.17
CA ILE A 126 -7.04 -14.73 2.40
C ILE A 126 -7.54 -14.97 3.81
N GLN A 127 -7.70 -13.88 4.56
CA GLN A 127 -8.27 -13.86 5.90
C GLN A 127 -9.31 -12.76 6.01
N THR A 128 -10.07 -12.78 7.11
CA THR A 128 -11.03 -11.72 7.42
C THR A 128 -10.58 -11.01 8.69
N ILE A 129 -10.37 -9.69 8.61
CA ILE A 129 -9.95 -8.82 9.72
C ILE A 129 -11.05 -7.78 9.93
N HIS A 130 -11.69 -7.77 11.09
CA HIS A 130 -12.83 -6.89 11.40
C HIS A 130 -13.92 -6.85 10.30
N GLY A 131 -14.23 -8.01 9.71
CA GLY A 131 -15.21 -8.14 8.62
C GLY A 131 -14.70 -7.77 7.22
N THR A 132 -13.47 -7.28 7.11
CA THR A 132 -12.80 -6.96 5.84
C THR A 132 -12.05 -8.17 5.31
N ARG A 133 -12.31 -8.59 4.07
CA ARG A 133 -11.53 -9.65 3.40
C ARG A 133 -10.19 -9.08 2.95
N VAL A 134 -9.11 -9.73 3.35
CA VAL A 134 -7.74 -9.32 3.06
C VAL A 134 -6.98 -10.48 2.46
N LEU A 135 -6.39 -10.29 1.29
CA LEU A 135 -5.35 -11.13 0.73
C LEU A 135 -3.99 -10.61 1.20
N GLU A 136 -3.27 -11.39 1.98
CA GLU A 136 -1.93 -11.07 2.45
C GLU A 136 -0.88 -11.81 1.61
N LEU A 137 0.20 -11.11 1.25
CA LEU A 137 1.37 -11.69 0.61
C LEU A 137 2.40 -12.07 1.69
N MET A 138 2.75 -13.35 1.77
CA MET A 138 3.81 -13.83 2.64
C MET A 138 5.16 -13.58 1.97
N ARG A 139 5.92 -12.63 2.52
CA ARG A 139 7.23 -12.22 2.01
C ARG A 139 8.19 -13.42 1.95
N PRO A 140 8.85 -13.69 0.81
CA PRO A 140 9.95 -14.63 0.72
C PRO A 140 11.19 -14.09 1.45
N ASP A 141 11.94 -14.94 2.14
CA ASP A 141 13.12 -14.51 2.92
C ASP A 141 14.21 -13.85 2.07
N SER A 142 14.27 -14.17 0.77
CA SER A 142 15.22 -13.60 -0.19
C SER A 142 14.87 -12.17 -0.66
N VAL A 143 13.73 -11.62 -0.24
CA VAL A 143 13.26 -10.28 -0.63
C VAL A 143 13.31 -9.36 0.58
N ALA A 144 13.97 -8.21 0.45
CA ALA A 144 14.03 -7.22 1.52
C ALA A 144 12.66 -6.60 1.77
N GLU A 145 12.38 -6.24 3.02
CA GLU A 145 11.12 -5.60 3.41
C GLU A 145 10.93 -4.23 2.75
N SER A 146 12.03 -3.48 2.60
CA SER A 146 12.03 -2.15 1.97
C SER A 146 11.59 -2.20 0.52
N ASP A 147 11.97 -3.26 -0.21
CA ASP A 147 11.58 -3.50 -1.60
C ASP A 147 10.06 -3.76 -1.75
N LEU A 148 9.39 -4.10 -0.66
CA LEU A 148 7.94 -4.26 -0.57
C LEU A 148 7.26 -3.11 0.18
N GLY A 149 8.02 -2.05 0.45
CA GLY A 149 7.56 -0.80 1.04
C GLY A 149 7.36 -0.86 2.55
N VAL A 150 7.95 -1.85 3.21
CA VAL A 150 7.89 -2.02 4.67
C VAL A 150 9.23 -1.60 5.27
N GLN A 151 9.19 -0.77 6.31
CA GLN A 151 10.39 -0.38 7.04
C GLN A 151 10.99 -1.61 7.73
N PRO A 152 12.31 -1.89 7.60
CA PRO A 152 12.91 -3.10 8.17
C PRO A 152 12.67 -3.28 9.67
N ILE A 153 12.62 -2.20 10.45
CA ILE A 153 12.30 -2.27 11.89
C ILE A 153 10.89 -2.84 12.18
N ASN A 154 9.97 -2.72 11.22
CA ASN A 154 8.59 -3.16 11.30
C ASN A 154 8.34 -4.46 10.52
N ALA A 155 9.40 -5.16 10.09
CA ALA A 155 9.33 -6.35 9.24
C ALA A 155 8.39 -7.45 9.77
N LYS A 156 8.40 -7.67 11.09
CA LYS A 156 7.57 -8.69 11.76
C LYS A 156 6.14 -8.19 12.01
N SER A 157 5.99 -6.89 12.19
CA SER A 157 4.76 -6.25 12.66
C SER A 157 3.85 -5.79 11.52
N VAL A 158 4.38 -5.70 10.29
CA VAL A 158 3.67 -5.12 9.15
C VAL A 158 3.73 -6.05 7.93
N GLY A 159 2.59 -6.64 7.61
CA GLY A 159 2.33 -7.36 6.37
C GLY A 159 1.87 -6.45 5.24
N ILE A 160 1.83 -7.00 4.04
CA ILE A 160 1.41 -6.30 2.82
C ILE A 160 0.34 -7.12 2.11
N GLY A 161 -0.57 -6.46 1.41
CA GLY A 161 -1.62 -7.19 0.72
C GLY A 161 -2.64 -6.31 0.03
N PHE A 162 -3.82 -6.88 -0.14
CA PHE A 162 -4.96 -6.25 -0.79
C PHE A 162 -6.23 -6.49 0.02
N ALA A 163 -7.07 -5.49 0.17
CA ALA A 163 -8.33 -5.60 0.92
C ALA A 163 -9.54 -5.22 0.07
N GLU A 164 -10.66 -5.91 0.27
CA GLU A 164 -11.97 -5.48 -0.25
C GLU A 164 -12.56 -4.42 0.69
N VAL A 165 -12.67 -3.20 0.20
CA VAL A 165 -13.25 -2.08 0.96
C VAL A 165 -14.49 -1.53 0.26
N LEU A 166 -15.39 -0.95 1.04
CA LEU A 166 -16.47 -0.11 0.54
C LEU A 166 -16.00 1.33 0.56
N THR A 167 -15.84 1.92 -0.62
CA THR A 167 -15.46 3.33 -0.75
C THR A 167 -16.68 4.16 -1.14
N PRO A 168 -16.86 5.37 -0.57
CA PRO A 168 -17.90 6.29 -1.01
C PRO A 168 -17.79 6.60 -2.49
N ASN A 169 -18.93 6.74 -3.16
CA ASN A 169 -19.03 7.14 -4.55
C ASN A 169 -20.22 8.07 -4.74
N ALA A 170 -20.00 9.23 -5.35
CA ALA A 170 -21.03 10.26 -5.52
C ALA A 170 -22.25 9.77 -6.32
N SER A 171 -22.07 8.84 -7.27
CA SER A 171 -23.14 8.36 -8.15
C SER A 171 -23.87 7.12 -7.62
N TYR A 172 -23.18 6.26 -6.87
CA TYR A 172 -23.69 4.94 -6.47
C TYR A 172 -23.73 4.74 -4.94
N GLY A 173 -23.48 5.79 -4.16
CA GLY A 173 -23.39 5.75 -2.70
C GLY A 173 -22.10 5.09 -2.22
N HIS A 174 -21.98 3.77 -2.36
CA HIS A 174 -20.78 3.01 -2.05
C HIS A 174 -20.46 2.01 -3.15
N VAL A 175 -19.17 1.88 -3.46
CA VAL A 175 -18.69 0.89 -4.42
C VAL A 175 -17.64 0.01 -3.76
N ARG A 176 -17.71 -1.29 -4.04
CA ARG A 176 -16.68 -2.22 -3.59
C ARG A 176 -15.46 -2.10 -4.47
N ARG A 177 -14.29 -2.02 -3.84
CA ARG A 177 -12.99 -1.88 -4.49
C ARG A 177 -11.96 -2.73 -3.78
N VAL A 178 -10.98 -3.22 -4.53
CA VAL A 178 -9.78 -3.81 -3.98
C VAL A 178 -8.66 -2.79 -4.03
N ILE A 179 -8.08 -2.51 -2.87
CA ILE A 179 -6.98 -1.56 -2.70
C ILE A 179 -5.77 -2.26 -2.07
N PRO A 180 -4.54 -1.82 -2.37
CA PRO A 180 -3.37 -2.27 -1.62
C PRO A 180 -3.45 -1.77 -0.17
N VAL A 181 -3.00 -2.59 0.76
CA VAL A 181 -3.06 -2.32 2.20
C VAL A 181 -1.80 -2.78 2.92
N ARG A 182 -1.62 -2.26 4.13
CA ARG A 182 -0.74 -2.81 5.16
C ARG A 182 -1.58 -3.56 6.19
N ILE A 183 -1.06 -4.70 6.65
CA ILE A 183 -1.65 -5.49 7.74
C ILE A 183 -0.79 -5.26 8.97
N LEU A 184 -1.30 -4.54 9.95
CA LEU A 184 -0.63 -4.34 11.22
C LEU A 184 -0.94 -5.51 12.15
N ARG A 185 0.09 -6.18 12.64
CA ARG A 185 -0.04 -7.35 13.50
C ARG A 185 -0.39 -6.94 14.93
N ASN A 186 -1.29 -7.71 15.53
CA ASN A 186 -1.63 -7.54 16.94
C ASN A 186 -0.44 -7.86 17.85
N ASN A 187 -0.32 -7.13 18.95
CA ASN A 187 0.71 -7.30 19.99
C ASN A 187 2.17 -7.25 19.48
N GLU A 188 2.41 -6.84 18.24
CA GLU A 188 3.73 -6.60 17.68
C GLU A 188 4.08 -5.10 17.78
N PRO A 189 5.33 -4.74 18.11
CA PRO A 189 5.76 -3.35 18.20
C PRO A 189 5.80 -2.72 16.80
N ILE A 190 5.14 -1.58 16.63
CA ILE A 190 5.14 -0.82 15.38
C ILE A 190 5.73 0.56 15.62
N THR A 191 6.87 0.83 15.00
CA THR A 191 7.51 2.14 15.06
C THR A 191 6.92 3.08 14.01
N ASP A 192 6.36 4.21 14.45
CA ASP A 192 6.00 5.32 13.56
C ASP A 192 7.26 6.14 13.23
N PHE A 193 7.43 6.45 11.94
CA PHE A 193 8.54 7.26 11.44
C PHE A 193 8.20 8.75 11.37
N ARG A 194 6.93 9.11 11.53
CA ARG A 194 6.50 10.50 11.60
C ARG A 194 6.94 11.09 12.93
N ILE A 195 7.75 12.14 12.86
CA ILE A 195 8.09 12.95 14.02
C ILE A 195 6.81 13.56 14.57
N LYS A 196 6.59 13.38 15.86
CA LYS A 196 5.52 14.01 16.61
C LYS A 196 6.12 15.12 17.46
N PHE A 197 5.32 16.14 17.69
CA PHE A 197 5.70 17.31 18.45
C PHE A 197 4.79 17.42 19.65
N ASN A 198 5.35 17.79 20.80
CA ASN A 198 4.53 18.27 21.91
C ASN A 198 3.84 19.58 21.49
N ARG A 199 2.87 20.05 22.29
CA ARG A 199 2.08 21.24 21.94
C ARG A 199 2.94 22.45 21.61
N VAL A 200 3.95 22.73 22.45
CA VAL A 200 4.87 23.87 22.28
C VAL A 200 5.59 23.82 20.92
N ALA A 201 6.19 22.68 20.57
CA ALA A 201 6.85 22.52 19.29
C ALA A 201 5.86 22.53 18.11
N ALA A 202 4.66 21.95 18.28
CA ALA A 202 3.65 21.91 17.23
C ALA A 202 3.10 23.31 16.91
N ASP A 203 2.92 24.17 17.92
CA ASP A 203 2.47 25.55 17.76
C ASP A 203 3.53 26.34 16.96
N ALA A 204 4.81 26.20 17.29
CA ALA A 204 5.92 26.84 16.56
C ALA A 204 6.00 26.38 15.09
N VAL A 205 5.83 25.07 14.81
CA VAL A 205 5.79 24.56 13.43
C VAL A 205 4.61 25.14 12.66
N ARG A 206 3.42 25.23 13.27
CA ARG A 206 2.24 25.78 12.60
C ARG A 206 2.43 27.25 12.21
N GLU A 207 3.08 28.03 13.07
CA GLU A 207 3.40 29.43 12.76
C GLU A 207 4.39 29.54 11.59
N ALA A 208 5.48 28.79 11.64
CA ALA A 208 6.48 28.76 10.57
C ALA A 208 5.89 28.33 9.22
N LEU A 209 4.92 27.41 9.22
CA LEU A 209 4.24 26.94 8.00
C LEU A 209 3.45 28.05 7.29
N VAL A 210 2.99 29.09 7.99
CA VAL A 210 2.29 30.23 7.36
C VAL A 210 3.25 31.02 6.46
N ASP A 211 4.47 31.24 6.91
CA ASP A 211 5.51 31.94 6.15
C ASP A 211 6.06 31.08 5.02
N ALA A 212 6.22 29.77 5.26
CA ALA A 212 6.59 28.80 4.23
C ALA A 212 5.53 28.75 3.12
N ALA A 213 4.25 28.72 3.46
CA ALA A 213 3.15 28.72 2.48
C ALA A 213 3.12 30.02 1.66
N ARG A 214 3.35 31.18 2.29
CA ARG A 214 3.47 32.46 1.60
C ARG A 214 4.65 32.47 0.62
N SER A 215 5.81 31.95 1.06
CA SER A 215 7.01 31.88 0.23
C SER A 215 6.80 30.94 -0.96
N LYS A 216 6.20 29.76 -0.74
CA LYS A 216 5.83 28.82 -1.81
C LYS A 216 4.90 29.46 -2.83
N LYS A 217 3.86 30.18 -2.38
CA LYS A 217 2.93 30.86 -3.29
C LYS A 217 3.64 31.92 -4.15
N ALA A 218 4.53 32.72 -3.55
CA ALA A 218 5.31 33.70 -4.28
C ALA A 218 6.23 33.05 -5.33
N GLU A 219 6.82 31.91 -5.00
CA GLU A 219 7.61 31.11 -5.94
C GLU A 219 6.75 30.57 -7.09
N ASP A 220 5.61 29.94 -6.77
CA ASP A 220 4.66 29.42 -7.77
C ASP A 220 4.16 30.53 -8.72
N ASP A 221 3.90 31.73 -8.20
CA ASP A 221 3.45 32.87 -8.99
C ASP A 221 4.59 33.45 -9.85
N SER A 222 5.82 33.49 -9.34
CA SER A 222 7.00 33.87 -10.14
C SER A 222 7.31 32.88 -11.26
N GLN A 223 7.12 31.58 -11.02
CA GLN A 223 7.31 30.54 -12.04
C GLN A 223 6.30 30.68 -13.19
N LYS A 224 5.03 31.00 -12.87
CA LYS A 224 4.01 31.29 -13.89
C LYS A 224 4.36 32.52 -14.73
N GLU A 225 4.91 33.57 -14.13
CA GLU A 225 5.34 34.78 -14.87
C GLU A 225 6.56 34.50 -15.77
N THR A 226 7.43 33.58 -15.39
CA THR A 226 8.61 33.18 -16.19
C THR A 226 8.36 32.09 -17.23
N THR A 227 7.12 31.61 -17.40
CA THR A 227 6.79 30.66 -18.48
C THR A 227 6.24 31.42 -19.69
N PRO A 228 7.05 31.73 -20.72
CA PRO A 228 6.51 32.33 -21.92
C PRO A 228 5.79 31.24 -22.73
N TYR A 229 4.54 31.53 -23.09
CA TYR A 229 3.65 30.77 -23.97
C TYR A 229 2.78 29.67 -23.33
N GLY A 230 1.49 29.99 -23.31
CA GLY A 230 0.50 29.02 -23.72
C GLY A 230 0.75 28.53 -25.15
N ARG A 231 0.70 27.21 -25.31
CA ARG A 231 0.13 26.51 -26.46
C ARG A 231 -0.69 25.35 -25.94
#